data_AF-A0A7J7LU10-F1
#
_entry.id   AF-A0A7J7LU10-F1
#
_cell.length_a   1.000
_cell.length_b   1.000
_cell.length_c   1.000
_cell.angle_alpha   90.00
_cell.angle_beta   90.00
_cell.angle_gamma   90.00
#
_symmetry.space_group_name_H-M   'P 1'
#
loop_
_entity.id
_entity.type
_entity.pdbx_description
1 polymer ?
#
loop_
_entity_poly.entity_id
_entity_poly.type
_entity_poly.pdbx_seq_one_letter_code
_entity_poly.pdbx_strand_id
1 'polypeptide(L)'
;MEGFLRRRDVPSFLCAKELTDPWMQIVDSQSSKSMQASAFILNSIEELENPMPSHIGTLACAKVYTIGPRSALLSSKKNSTSSTSLRAVDRSCLTWLDSQQLKSVLYVSFGSIVAVTSKHLLEFWYGIVNSGKPFLWVMRPDSIIGEHQILEELTLATKERGCMVDWSPQEEVLAHSSIGGFLTHSGWNSRLEAITAGVPMLCWPYFAD
;
A
#
# COMPACT_ATOMS: atom_id res chain seq x y z
N MET A 1 -8.34 22.37 -10.86
CA MET A 1 -8.33 20.90 -10.95
C MET A 1 -7.73 20.43 -12.28
N GLU A 2 -7.91 21.18 -13.37
CA GLU A 2 -7.16 20.98 -14.60
C GLU A 2 -5.67 21.28 -14.38
N GLY A 3 -4.83 20.25 -14.47
CA GLY A 3 -3.37 20.35 -14.36
C GLY A 3 -2.73 19.29 -13.46
N PHE A 4 -3.43 18.79 -12.43
CA PHE A 4 -2.86 17.85 -11.44
C PHE A 4 -3.48 16.45 -11.46
N LEU A 5 -4.81 16.34 -11.62
CA LEU A 5 -5.53 15.06 -11.67
C LEU A 5 -6.25 14.90 -13.00
N ARG A 6 -6.18 13.71 -13.60
CA ARG A 6 -6.99 13.35 -14.76
C ARG A 6 -8.30 12.75 -14.26
N ARG A 7 -9.35 12.81 -15.09
CA ARG A 7 -10.64 12.18 -14.77
C ARG A 7 -10.52 10.70 -14.37
N ARG A 8 -9.55 9.98 -14.94
CA ARG A 8 -9.31 8.55 -14.63
C ARG A 8 -8.69 8.31 -13.25
N ASP A 9 -8.10 9.35 -12.65
CA ASP A 9 -7.45 9.31 -11.33
C ASP A 9 -8.45 9.71 -10.23
N VAL A 10 -9.64 10.18 -10.59
CA VAL A 10 -10.71 10.53 -9.65
C VAL A 10 -11.43 9.23 -9.24
N PRO A 11 -11.70 9.02 -7.93
CA PRO A 11 -12.44 7.86 -7.47
C PRO A 11 -13.74 7.64 -8.26
N SER A 12 -13.98 6.40 -8.68
CA SER A 12 -15.10 6.05 -9.56
C SER A 12 -16.46 6.44 -8.99
N PHE A 13 -16.63 6.35 -7.66
CA PHE A 13 -17.85 6.76 -6.96
C PHE A 13 -18.11 8.27 -7.04
N LEU A 14 -17.09 9.12 -7.25
CA LEU A 14 -17.29 10.56 -7.50
C LEU A 14 -17.65 10.85 -8.96
N CYS A 15 -17.45 9.89 -9.85
CA CYS A 15 -17.83 9.96 -11.25
C CYS A 15 -19.20 9.31 -11.54
N ALA A 16 -19.93 8.88 -10.50
CA ALA A 16 -21.25 8.29 -10.64
C ALA A 16 -22.21 9.27 -11.32
N LYS A 17 -23.09 8.76 -12.20
CA LYS A 17 -24.05 9.59 -12.95
C LYS A 17 -25.22 10.05 -12.08
N GLU A 18 -25.44 9.40 -10.96
CA GLU A 18 -26.58 9.62 -10.08
C GLU A 18 -26.09 10.09 -8.71
N LEU A 19 -26.66 11.19 -8.22
CA LEU A 19 -26.37 11.78 -6.90
C LEU A 19 -26.89 10.91 -5.73
N THR A 20 -27.57 9.80 -6.04
CA THR A 20 -28.08 8.81 -5.09
C THR A 20 -27.06 7.72 -4.78
N ASP A 21 -25.86 7.74 -5.37
CA ASP A 21 -24.80 6.79 -5.03
C ASP A 21 -24.44 6.91 -3.54
N PRO A 22 -24.52 5.81 -2.75
CA PRO A 22 -24.27 5.86 -1.31
C PRO A 22 -22.86 6.33 -0.95
N TRP A 23 -21.84 5.96 -1.74
CA TRP A 23 -20.46 6.37 -1.49
C TRP A 23 -20.27 7.85 -1.76
N MET A 24 -20.86 8.38 -2.83
CA MET A 24 -20.87 9.82 -3.11
C MET A 24 -21.50 10.59 -1.95
N GLN A 25 -22.66 10.15 -1.45
CA GLN A 25 -23.33 10.82 -0.31
C GLN A 25 -22.51 10.76 0.98
N ILE A 26 -21.85 9.63 1.24
CA ILE A 26 -20.95 9.50 2.39
C ILE A 26 -19.79 10.49 2.24
N VAL A 27 -19.13 10.53 1.09
CA VAL A 27 -17.97 11.40 0.86
C VAL A 27 -18.36 12.87 0.91
N ASP A 28 -19.49 13.27 0.35
CA ASP A 28 -20.01 14.63 0.44
C ASP A 28 -20.32 15.03 1.90
N SER A 29 -21.01 14.16 2.64
CA SER A 29 -21.33 14.39 4.06
C SER A 29 -20.07 14.52 4.93
N GLN A 30 -19.09 13.63 4.73
CA GLN A 30 -17.83 13.66 5.48
C GLN A 30 -16.99 14.88 5.09
N SER A 31 -16.90 15.21 3.80
CA SER A 31 -16.16 16.38 3.32
C SER A 31 -16.76 17.67 3.88
N SER A 32 -18.09 17.81 3.83
CA SER A 32 -18.80 18.96 4.38
C SER A 32 -18.58 19.15 5.89
N LYS A 33 -18.59 18.05 6.66
CA LYS A 33 -18.29 18.09 8.10
C LYS A 33 -16.81 18.40 8.36
N SER A 34 -15.91 17.85 7.54
CA SER A 34 -14.48 18.06 7.69
C SER A 34 -14.08 19.54 7.54
N MET A 35 -14.81 20.31 6.72
CA MET A 35 -14.60 21.76 6.57
C MET A 35 -14.87 22.55 7.85
N GLN A 36 -15.55 21.97 8.84
CA GLN A 36 -15.79 22.59 10.16
C GLN A 36 -14.68 22.29 11.16
N ALA A 37 -13.68 21.47 10.79
CA ALA A 37 -12.58 21.12 11.67
C ALA A 37 -11.68 22.32 11.96
N SER A 38 -11.19 22.43 13.20
CA SER A 38 -10.27 23.51 13.59
C SER A 38 -8.85 23.34 13.02
N ALA A 39 -8.50 22.12 12.59
CA ALA A 39 -7.25 21.80 11.91
C ALA A 39 -7.35 20.45 11.19
N PHE A 40 -6.54 20.27 10.15
CA PHE A 40 -6.27 18.97 9.53
C PHE A 40 -4.91 18.45 9.96
N ILE A 41 -4.85 17.16 10.26
CA ILE A 41 -3.62 16.44 10.60
C ILE A 41 -3.45 15.33 9.55
N LEU A 42 -2.40 15.45 8.75
CA LEU A 42 -2.10 14.54 7.66
C LEU A 42 -0.83 13.75 7.99
N ASN A 43 -0.88 12.43 7.85
CA ASN A 43 0.33 11.61 7.87
C ASN A 43 1.05 11.80 6.55
N SER A 44 1.82 12.87 6.41
CA SER A 44 2.63 13.19 5.23
C SER A 44 3.76 14.14 5.63
N ILE A 45 4.66 14.46 4.69
CA ILE A 45 5.66 15.54 4.83
C ILE A 45 5.37 16.62 3.79
N GLU A 46 5.66 17.87 4.14
CA GLU A 46 5.32 19.03 3.32
C GLU A 46 6.04 18.97 1.96
N GLU A 47 7.32 18.58 1.95
CA GLU A 47 8.16 18.48 0.76
C GLU A 47 7.65 17.46 -0.25
N LEU A 48 6.94 16.42 0.20
CA LEU A 48 6.39 15.38 -0.66
C LEU A 48 5.12 15.84 -1.38
N GLU A 49 4.28 16.62 -0.70
CA GLU A 49 2.93 16.96 -1.15
C GLU A 49 2.80 18.39 -1.65
N ASN A 50 3.86 19.19 -1.59
CA ASN A 50 3.82 20.57 -2.04
C ASN A 50 3.35 20.68 -3.50
N PRO A 51 2.39 21.59 -3.81
CA PRO A 51 1.84 22.65 -2.95
C PRO A 51 0.49 22.31 -2.25
N MET A 52 0.10 21.03 -2.15
CA MET A 52 -1.25 20.62 -1.71
C MET A 52 -1.64 21.07 -0.29
N PRO A 53 -0.79 20.99 0.75
CA PRO A 53 -1.18 21.45 2.08
C PRO A 53 -1.59 22.93 2.11
N SER A 54 -0.90 23.78 1.35
CA SER A 54 -1.24 25.21 1.21
C SER A 54 -2.58 25.43 0.50
N HIS A 55 -2.88 24.63 -0.54
CA HIS A 55 -4.17 24.68 -1.21
C HIS A 55 -5.32 24.27 -0.28
N ILE A 56 -5.15 23.20 0.51
CA ILE A 56 -6.14 22.80 1.53
C ILE A 56 -6.31 23.91 2.58
N GLY A 57 -5.20 24.55 2.97
CA GLY A 57 -5.15 25.73 3.82
C GLY A 57 -6.08 26.85 3.37
N THR A 58 -6.09 27.10 2.05
CA THR A 58 -6.86 28.17 1.42
C THR A 58 -8.33 27.80 1.22
N LEU A 59 -8.60 26.55 0.83
CA LEU A 59 -9.93 26.10 0.40
C LEU A 59 -10.82 25.61 1.54
N ALA A 60 -10.24 25.06 2.61
CA ALA A 60 -10.99 24.34 3.63
C ALA A 60 -10.68 24.82 5.06
N CYS A 61 -9.42 24.71 5.49
CA CYS A 61 -9.05 25.05 6.88
C CYS A 61 -7.63 25.62 6.93
N ALA A 62 -7.48 26.83 7.47
CA ALA A 62 -6.19 27.54 7.53
C ALA A 62 -5.09 26.78 8.29
N LYS A 63 -5.43 25.80 9.14
CA LYS A 63 -4.48 25.01 9.92
C LYS A 63 -4.38 23.59 9.35
N VAL A 64 -3.31 23.33 8.60
CA VAL A 64 -2.99 22.00 8.07
C VAL A 64 -1.61 21.61 8.59
N TYR A 65 -1.51 20.45 9.24
CA TYR A 65 -0.27 19.91 9.79
C TYR A 65 0.09 18.59 9.11
N THR A 66 1.25 18.54 8.47
CA THR A 66 1.86 17.32 7.93
C THR A 66 2.81 16.73 8.98
N ILE A 67 2.40 15.66 9.66
CA ILE A 67 3.10 15.09 10.83
C ILE A 67 3.75 13.72 10.56
N GLY A 68 4.15 13.46 9.31
CA GLY A 68 4.65 12.17 8.85
C GLY A 68 6.16 12.13 8.57
N PRO A 69 6.63 10.99 7.99
CA PRO A 69 5.91 9.74 7.93
C PRO A 69 5.90 9.07 9.31
N ARG A 70 4.71 8.64 9.78
CA ARG A 70 4.52 8.01 11.09
C ARG A 70 5.48 6.83 11.33
N SER A 71 5.76 6.02 10.30
CA SER A 71 6.69 4.88 10.36
C SER A 71 8.12 5.30 10.77
N ALA A 72 8.64 6.41 10.23
CA ALA A 72 9.93 6.96 10.64
C ALA A 72 9.93 7.45 12.10
N LEU A 73 8.83 8.08 12.53
CA LEU A 73 8.70 8.57 13.91
C LEU A 73 8.66 7.42 14.93
N LEU A 74 8.00 6.31 14.60
CA LEU A 74 7.89 5.15 15.48
C LEU A 74 9.19 4.34 15.54
N SER A 75 9.88 4.14 14.42
CA SER A 75 11.18 3.42 14.40
C SER A 75 12.27 4.13 15.21
N SER A 76 12.20 5.46 15.35
CA SER A 76 13.12 6.23 16.23
C SER A 76 12.95 5.91 17.73
N LYS A 77 11.75 5.44 18.14
CA LYS A 77 11.46 5.09 19.53
C LYS A 77 11.77 3.61 19.75
N LYS A 78 12.97 3.33 20.28
CA LYS A 78 13.52 1.98 20.56
C LYS A 78 12.62 1.01 21.36
N ASN A 79 11.45 1.43 21.87
CA ASN A 79 10.59 0.66 22.77
C ASN A 79 9.11 0.54 22.35
N SER A 80 8.68 0.99 21.16
CA SER A 80 7.27 0.81 20.76
C SER A 80 7.06 -0.48 19.96
N THR A 81 6.77 -1.57 20.65
CA THR A 81 6.32 -2.86 20.07
C THR A 81 4.81 -2.89 19.80
N SER A 82 4.17 -1.74 19.60
CA SER A 82 2.74 -1.69 19.29
C SER A 82 2.52 -2.06 17.82
N SER A 83 2.42 -3.37 17.54
CA SER A 83 1.91 -3.84 16.26
C SER A 83 0.49 -3.32 16.08
N THR A 84 0.27 -2.48 15.07
CA THR A 84 -1.08 -2.04 14.66
C THR A 84 -1.76 -3.08 13.77
N SER A 85 -1.11 -4.23 13.54
CA SER A 85 -1.66 -5.31 12.73
C SER A 85 -2.79 -6.00 13.47
N LEU A 86 -3.95 -6.10 12.82
CA LEU A 86 -5.06 -6.95 13.27
C LEU A 86 -4.84 -8.44 12.94
N ARG A 87 -3.71 -8.78 12.29
CA ARG A 87 -3.34 -10.14 11.86
C ARG A 87 -2.04 -10.59 12.50
N ALA A 88 -1.94 -11.90 12.73
CA ALA A 88 -0.70 -12.53 13.16
C ALA A 88 0.40 -12.28 12.11
N VAL A 89 1.54 -11.78 12.57
CA VAL A 89 2.66 -11.41 11.71
C VAL A 89 3.56 -12.62 11.53
N ASP A 90 3.79 -13.02 10.28
CA ASP A 90 4.75 -14.07 9.95
C ASP A 90 6.14 -13.46 9.70
N ARG A 91 7.04 -13.69 10.66
CA ARG A 91 8.42 -13.21 10.61
C ARG A 91 9.38 -14.19 9.94
N SER A 92 8.92 -15.39 9.54
CA SER A 92 9.78 -16.38 8.85
C SER A 92 10.33 -15.85 7.53
N CYS A 93 9.61 -14.93 6.89
CA CYS A 93 10.06 -14.24 5.69
C CYS A 93 11.35 -13.44 5.90
N LEU A 94 11.63 -12.93 7.10
CA LEU A 94 12.88 -12.21 7.39
C LEU A 94 14.09 -13.14 7.32
N THR A 95 13.97 -14.35 7.87
CA THR A 95 15.03 -15.38 7.79
C THR A 95 15.26 -15.82 6.34
N TRP A 96 14.20 -15.89 5.53
CA TRP A 96 14.36 -16.14 4.10
C TRP A 96 15.11 -14.99 3.42
N LEU A 97 14.76 -13.73 3.73
CA LEU A 97 15.41 -12.54 3.17
C LEU A 97 16.89 -12.42 3.52
N ASP A 98 17.33 -12.89 4.69
CA ASP A 98 18.74 -12.91 5.12
C ASP A 98 19.64 -13.70 4.15
N SER A 99 19.07 -14.71 3.47
CA SER A 99 19.79 -15.56 2.51
C SER A 99 19.87 -14.98 1.09
N GLN A 100 19.21 -13.86 0.83
CA GLN A 100 19.08 -13.28 -0.51
C GLN A 100 20.16 -12.23 -0.78
N GLN A 101 20.51 -12.05 -2.06
CA GLN A 101 21.46 -11.01 -2.46
C GLN A 101 20.91 -9.61 -2.20
N LEU A 102 21.81 -8.64 -1.95
CA LEU A 102 21.47 -7.22 -1.82
C LEU A 102 20.64 -6.74 -3.02
N LYS A 103 19.54 -6.04 -2.71
CA LYS A 103 18.64 -5.42 -3.69
C LYS A 103 18.20 -6.35 -4.83
N SER A 104 17.98 -7.63 -4.52
CA SER A 104 17.61 -8.66 -5.52
C SER A 104 16.14 -9.09 -5.46
N VAL A 105 15.47 -8.88 -4.32
CA VAL A 105 14.13 -9.39 -4.06
C VAL A 105 13.06 -8.35 -4.43
N LEU A 106 12.02 -8.79 -5.15
CA LEU A 106 10.78 -8.04 -5.32
C LEU A 106 9.82 -8.35 -4.17
N TYR A 107 9.44 -7.33 -3.39
CA TYR A 107 8.36 -7.45 -2.43
C TYR A 107 7.01 -7.19 -3.12
N VAL A 108 5.99 -7.98 -2.83
CA VAL A 108 4.64 -7.87 -3.42
C VAL A 108 3.59 -7.85 -2.32
N SER A 109 2.82 -6.77 -2.23
CA SER A 109 1.72 -6.63 -1.27
C SER A 109 0.66 -5.65 -1.79
N PHE A 110 -0.60 -6.09 -1.79
CA PHE A 110 -1.74 -5.25 -2.16
C PHE A 110 -2.51 -4.72 -0.94
N GLY A 111 -1.87 -4.71 0.24
CA GLY A 111 -2.44 -4.12 1.44
C GLY A 111 -3.56 -4.94 2.07
N SER A 112 -4.35 -4.29 2.92
CA SER A 112 -5.30 -4.93 3.83
C SER A 112 -6.74 -5.05 3.29
N ILE A 113 -7.09 -4.33 2.22
CA ILE A 113 -8.49 -4.25 1.75
C ILE A 113 -8.63 -4.67 0.28
N VAL A 114 -7.58 -4.51 -0.54
CA VAL A 114 -7.65 -4.92 -1.95
C VAL A 114 -7.90 -6.41 -2.05
N ALA A 115 -8.87 -6.74 -2.90
CA ALA A 115 -9.16 -8.10 -3.33
C ALA A 115 -8.75 -8.28 -4.79
N VAL A 116 -8.10 -9.39 -5.09
CA VAL A 116 -7.54 -9.70 -6.42
C VAL A 116 -8.26 -10.93 -6.97
N THR A 117 -8.69 -10.86 -8.22
CA THR A 117 -9.33 -12.02 -8.88
C THR A 117 -8.30 -13.10 -9.15
N SER A 118 -8.72 -14.37 -9.17
CA SER A 118 -7.84 -15.49 -9.53
C SER A 118 -7.14 -15.29 -10.88
N LYS A 119 -7.83 -14.67 -11.84
CA LYS A 119 -7.27 -14.31 -13.16
C LYS A 119 -6.13 -13.29 -13.05
N HIS A 120 -6.33 -12.17 -12.34
CA HIS A 120 -5.26 -11.19 -12.16
C HIS A 120 -4.10 -11.76 -11.36
N LEU A 121 -4.39 -12.59 -10.35
CA LEU A 121 -3.39 -13.29 -9.56
C LEU A 121 -2.48 -14.15 -10.44
N LEU A 122 -3.07 -14.91 -11.37
CA LEU A 122 -2.36 -15.76 -12.30
C LEU A 122 -1.45 -14.95 -13.26
N GLU A 123 -1.94 -13.83 -13.79
CA GLU A 123 -1.13 -12.95 -14.65
C GLU A 123 0.06 -12.34 -13.89
N PHE A 124 -0.16 -11.88 -12.65
CA PHE A 124 0.93 -11.41 -11.79
C PHE A 124 1.94 -12.52 -11.54
N TRP A 125 1.45 -13.71 -11.23
CA TRP A 125 2.32 -14.86 -11.00
C TRP A 125 3.16 -15.20 -12.23
N TYR A 126 2.56 -15.27 -13.43
CA TYR A 126 3.32 -15.51 -14.66
C TYR A 126 4.38 -14.43 -14.87
N GLY A 127 4.03 -13.15 -14.70
CA GLY A 127 4.96 -12.04 -14.82
C GLY A 127 6.13 -12.14 -13.85
N ILE A 128 5.85 -12.41 -12.58
CA ILE A 128 6.87 -12.51 -11.51
C ILE A 128 7.77 -13.73 -11.74
N VAL A 129 7.19 -14.90 -11.99
CA VAL A 129 7.95 -16.15 -12.16
C VAL A 129 8.84 -16.07 -13.40
N ASN A 130 8.33 -15.55 -14.52
CA ASN A 130 9.07 -15.40 -15.77
C ASN A 130 10.14 -14.30 -15.70
N SER A 131 10.05 -13.35 -14.74
CA SER A 131 11.12 -12.37 -14.51
C SER A 131 12.43 -13.00 -14.04
N GLY A 132 12.38 -14.23 -13.53
CA GLY A 132 13.55 -14.92 -12.96
C GLY A 132 14.05 -14.35 -11.64
N LYS A 133 13.40 -13.31 -11.08
CA LYS A 133 13.84 -12.66 -9.84
C LYS A 133 13.29 -13.34 -8.60
N PRO A 134 14.05 -13.37 -7.48
CA PRO A 134 13.49 -13.74 -6.19
C PRO A 134 12.37 -12.79 -5.77
N PHE A 135 11.35 -13.32 -5.10
CA PHE A 135 10.23 -12.49 -4.65
C PHE A 135 9.69 -12.93 -3.29
N LEU A 136 9.18 -11.96 -2.54
CA LEU A 136 8.41 -12.17 -1.32
C LEU A 136 7.00 -11.64 -1.57
N TRP A 137 6.00 -12.52 -1.51
CA TRP A 137 4.60 -12.15 -1.78
C TRP A 137 3.73 -12.35 -0.55
N VAL A 138 3.13 -11.25 -0.08
CA VAL A 138 2.02 -11.29 0.88
C VAL A 138 0.75 -11.70 0.16
N MET A 139 0.36 -12.96 0.32
CA MET A 139 -0.82 -13.52 -0.34
C MET A 139 -1.85 -13.90 0.71
N ARG A 140 -2.93 -13.12 0.77
CA ARG A 140 -3.95 -13.29 1.81
C ARG A 140 -5.08 -14.14 1.22
N PRO A 141 -5.34 -15.35 1.73
CA PRO A 141 -6.35 -16.23 1.15
C PRO A 141 -7.73 -15.57 1.05
N ASP A 142 -8.07 -14.74 2.06
CA ASP A 142 -9.34 -14.02 2.14
C ASP A 142 -9.47 -12.85 1.15
N SER A 143 -8.38 -12.47 0.48
CA SER A 143 -8.37 -11.41 -0.53
C SER A 143 -8.50 -11.91 -1.96
N ILE A 144 -8.58 -13.23 -2.18
CA ILE A 144 -8.67 -13.82 -3.52
C ILE A 144 -10.14 -14.01 -3.89
N ILE A 145 -10.57 -13.41 -4.99
CA ILE A 145 -11.91 -13.61 -5.55
C ILE A 145 -11.84 -14.71 -6.60
N GLY A 146 -12.49 -15.85 -6.33
CA GLY A 146 -12.57 -16.98 -7.25
C GLY A 146 -11.96 -18.25 -6.67
N GLU A 147 -11.37 -19.08 -7.53
CA GLU A 147 -10.86 -20.40 -7.15
C GLU A 147 -9.56 -20.32 -6.34
N HIS A 148 -9.57 -20.87 -5.13
CA HIS A 148 -8.40 -20.92 -4.25
C HIS A 148 -7.43 -22.05 -4.58
N GLN A 149 -7.84 -23.05 -5.36
CA GLN A 149 -7.01 -24.22 -5.70
C GLN A 149 -5.72 -23.83 -6.43
N ILE A 150 -5.75 -22.73 -7.18
CA ILE A 150 -4.58 -22.17 -7.85
C ILE A 150 -3.46 -21.83 -6.84
N LEU A 151 -3.80 -21.44 -5.61
CA LEU A 151 -2.84 -21.00 -4.60
C LEU A 151 -1.81 -22.07 -4.24
N GLU A 152 -2.25 -23.32 -4.07
CA GLU A 152 -1.36 -24.43 -3.74
C GLU A 152 -0.39 -24.72 -4.87
N GLU A 153 -0.87 -24.70 -6.11
CA GLU A 153 -0.07 -24.91 -7.31
C GLU A 153 1.00 -23.81 -7.46
N LEU A 154 0.61 -22.54 -7.32
CA LEU A 154 1.53 -21.40 -7.39
C LEU A 154 2.58 -21.46 -6.28
N THR A 155 2.19 -21.85 -5.08
CA THR A 155 3.09 -21.99 -3.93
C THR A 155 4.12 -23.08 -4.19
N LEU A 156 3.68 -24.27 -4.61
CA LEU A 156 4.57 -25.40 -4.91
C LEU A 156 5.55 -25.09 -6.05
N ALA A 157 5.07 -24.48 -7.13
CA ALA A 157 5.86 -24.16 -8.30
C ALA A 157 6.95 -23.10 -8.04
N THR A 158 6.87 -22.36 -6.93
CA THR A 158 7.75 -21.22 -6.65
C THR A 158 8.61 -21.38 -5.41
N LYS A 159 8.53 -22.49 -4.67
CA LYS A 159 9.26 -22.71 -3.40
C LYS A 159 10.76 -22.46 -3.45
N GLU A 160 11.40 -22.65 -4.61
CA GLU A 160 12.85 -22.46 -4.75
C GLU A 160 13.27 -20.98 -4.89
N ARG A 161 12.37 -20.11 -5.38
CA ARG A 161 12.69 -18.70 -5.71
C ARG A 161 11.78 -17.68 -5.04
N GLY A 162 10.67 -18.11 -4.47
CA GLY A 162 9.65 -17.28 -3.86
C GLY A 162 9.45 -17.63 -2.40
N CYS A 163 9.19 -16.60 -1.58
CA CYS A 163 8.63 -16.76 -0.25
C CYS A 163 7.19 -16.23 -0.28
N MET A 164 6.24 -17.03 0.18
CA MET A 164 4.83 -16.67 0.26
C MET A 164 4.40 -16.70 1.71
N VAL A 165 3.80 -15.61 2.17
CA VAL A 165 3.30 -15.46 3.54
C VAL A 165 1.92 -14.82 3.53
N ASP A 166 1.09 -15.15 4.51
CA ASP A 166 -0.24 -14.54 4.63
C ASP A 166 -0.15 -13.07 5.08
N TRP A 167 0.84 -12.76 5.92
CA TRP A 167 1.02 -11.44 6.48
C TRP A 167 2.46 -11.20 6.93
N SER A 168 3.10 -10.13 6.44
CA SER A 168 4.50 -9.82 6.73
C SER A 168 4.67 -8.62 7.67
N PRO A 169 5.79 -8.52 8.41
CA PRO A 169 6.20 -7.28 9.05
C PRO A 169 6.67 -6.26 8.00
N GLN A 170 5.75 -5.61 7.29
CA GLN A 170 6.01 -4.83 6.07
C GLN A 170 7.12 -3.76 6.25
N GLU A 171 7.11 -3.01 7.35
CA GLU A 171 8.15 -2.00 7.63
C GLU A 171 9.56 -2.61 7.70
N GLU A 172 9.68 -3.77 8.37
CA GLU A 172 10.96 -4.49 8.51
C GLU A 172 11.39 -5.14 7.20
N VAL A 173 10.42 -5.67 6.44
CA VAL A 173 10.67 -6.20 5.10
C VAL A 173 11.20 -5.10 4.19
N LEU A 174 10.52 -3.95 4.11
CA LEU A 174 10.94 -2.83 3.26
C LEU A 174 12.30 -2.26 3.67
N ALA A 175 12.62 -2.26 4.96
CA ALA A 175 13.93 -1.86 5.47
C ALA A 175 15.03 -2.90 5.22
N HIS A 176 14.69 -4.13 4.83
CA HIS A 176 15.66 -5.20 4.62
C HIS A 176 16.56 -4.95 3.40
N SER A 177 17.85 -5.24 3.53
CA SER A 177 18.88 -4.92 2.54
C SER A 177 18.72 -5.66 1.21
N SER A 178 18.09 -6.85 1.24
CA SER A 178 17.82 -7.64 0.04
C SER A 178 16.62 -7.15 -0.79
N ILE A 179 15.72 -6.31 -0.23
CA ILE A 179 14.60 -5.75 -1.00
C ILE A 179 15.10 -4.73 -2.01
N GLY A 180 14.87 -5.02 -3.29
CA GLY A 180 15.23 -4.18 -4.43
C GLY A 180 14.06 -3.40 -5.03
N GLY A 181 12.83 -3.82 -4.78
CA GLY A 181 11.64 -3.12 -5.29
C GLY A 181 10.35 -3.61 -4.63
N PHE A 182 9.27 -2.85 -4.82
CA PHE A 182 7.98 -3.12 -4.19
C PHE A 182 6.82 -2.99 -5.20
N LEU A 183 6.18 -4.10 -5.54
CA LEU A 183 4.90 -4.12 -6.25
C LEU A 183 3.75 -3.89 -5.28
N THR A 184 3.05 -2.77 -5.45
CA THR A 184 2.09 -2.26 -4.47
C THR A 184 0.82 -1.71 -5.12
N HIS A 185 -0.29 -1.84 -4.41
CA HIS A 185 -1.53 -1.13 -4.73
C HIS A 185 -1.47 0.38 -4.46
N SER A 186 -0.34 0.88 -3.96
CA SER A 186 -0.07 2.32 -3.70
C SER A 186 -0.88 2.95 -2.57
N GLY A 187 -1.48 2.14 -1.69
CA GLY A 187 -2.14 2.66 -0.48
C GLY A 187 -1.19 3.53 0.36
N TRP A 188 -1.75 4.59 0.94
CA TRP A 188 -0.99 5.70 1.50
C TRP A 188 0.10 5.31 2.51
N ASN A 189 -0.21 4.42 3.45
CA ASN A 189 0.77 3.97 4.46
C ASN A 189 1.94 3.21 3.82
N SER A 190 1.65 2.23 2.96
CA SER A 190 2.66 1.46 2.23
C SER A 190 3.57 2.36 1.38
N ARG A 191 3.00 3.41 0.78
CA ARG A 191 3.76 4.39 0.00
C ARG A 191 4.79 5.13 0.87
N LEU A 192 4.36 5.63 2.03
CA LEU A 192 5.25 6.34 2.96
C LEU A 192 6.33 5.43 3.55
N GLU A 193 5.99 4.18 3.88
CA GLU A 193 6.96 3.18 4.35
C GLU A 193 8.02 2.88 3.29
N ALA A 194 7.63 2.71 2.02
CA ALA A 194 8.55 2.47 0.92
C ALA A 194 9.46 3.68 0.63
N ILE A 195 8.91 4.89 0.66
CA ILE A 195 9.68 6.14 0.51
C ILE A 195 10.70 6.26 1.65
N THR A 196 10.27 6.00 2.90
CA THR A 196 11.14 6.04 4.08
C THR A 196 12.29 5.03 3.97
N ALA A 197 12.01 3.84 3.44
CA ALA A 197 13.01 2.79 3.23
C ALA A 197 13.86 2.98 1.96
N GLY A 198 13.55 3.97 1.11
CA GLY A 198 14.23 4.20 -0.17
C GLY A 198 14.03 3.07 -1.18
N VAL A 199 12.87 2.41 -1.17
CA VAL A 199 12.54 1.28 -2.06
C VAL A 199 11.70 1.77 -3.25
N PRO A 200 12.12 1.52 -4.51
CA PRO A 200 11.35 1.90 -5.68
C PRO A 200 10.06 1.06 -5.79
N MET A 201 8.97 1.70 -6.23
CA MET A 201 7.65 1.08 -6.31
C MET A 201 7.21 0.82 -7.75
N LEU A 202 6.63 -0.35 -7.97
CA LEU A 202 5.79 -0.67 -9.12
C LEU A 202 4.33 -0.51 -8.67
N CYS A 203 3.67 0.52 -9.17
CA CYS A 203 2.33 0.90 -8.73
C CYS A 203 1.25 0.21 -9.58
N TRP A 204 0.38 -0.54 -8.91
CA TRP A 204 -0.87 -1.06 -9.46
C TRP A 204 -2.06 -0.56 -8.63
N PRO A 205 -2.42 0.73 -8.74
CA PRO A 205 -3.54 1.30 -7.98
C PRO A 205 -4.85 0.60 -8.35
N TYR A 206 -5.74 0.45 -7.36
CA TYR A 206 -6.94 -0.39 -7.50
C TYR A 206 -8.25 0.40 -7.32
N PHE A 207 -8.45 1.07 -6.19
CA PHE A 207 -9.63 1.93 -5.97
C PHE A 207 -9.30 3.09 -5.02
N ALA A 208 -10.21 4.08 -4.99
CA ALA A 208 -10.13 5.28 -4.16
C ALA A 208 -8.92 6.17 -4.47
N ASP A 209 -7.92 6.17 -3.58
CA ASP A 209 -6.76 7.07 -3.56
C ASP A 209 -5.59 6.62 -4.45
#